data_AF-A0A744T456-F1
#
_entry.id   AF-A0A744T456-F1
#
_cell.length_a   1.000
_cell.length_b   1.000
_cell.length_c   1.000
_cell.angle_alpha   90.00
_cell.angle_beta   90.00
_cell.angle_gamma   90.00
#
_symmetry.space_group_name_H-M   'P 1'
#
loop_
_entity.id
_entity.type
_entity.pdbx_description
1 polymer ?
#
loop_
_entity_poly.entity_id
_entity_poly.type
_entity_poly.pdbx_seq_one_letter_code
_entity_poly.pdbx_strand_id
1 'polypeptide(L)'
;MSETNYQELREAAQQASQGEWIAYILPGENGTTYPVHTSEGRHCGFFMVWPGNDGLRNAGANARYIAAIPPKVALSLLDEIKRQEDSNIDAMCRIAELETNIAALVAENAGLKHAMAVTLEHVSVTDAGQAGVAAMIINDALHHSETPATDAFLAEVRAQGVDMARNAMIDFVDGEVGPNKNVPGLIRGAEICVSIAEQLRKGGNQ
;
A
#
# COMPACT_ATOMS: atom_id res chain seq x y z
N MET A 1 -0.61 -16.36 22.10
CA MET A 1 -1.59 -16.16 21.02
C MET A 1 -1.24 -17.19 19.96
N SER A 2 -2.16 -18.07 19.57
CA SER A 2 -1.93 -18.95 18.42
C SER A 2 -1.96 -18.09 17.17
N GLU A 3 -0.91 -18.15 16.37
CA GLU A 3 -0.87 -17.49 15.06
C GLU A 3 -2.01 -18.08 14.21
N THR A 4 -2.91 -17.23 13.72
CA THR A 4 -4.03 -17.69 12.91
C THR A 4 -3.50 -18.07 11.53
N ASN A 5 -3.63 -19.34 11.15
CA ASN A 5 -3.27 -19.78 9.81
C ASN A 5 -4.35 -19.37 8.80
N TYR A 6 -4.15 -18.24 8.12
CA TYR A 6 -5.09 -17.72 7.13
C TYR A 6 -5.24 -18.64 5.91
N GLN A 7 -4.22 -19.43 5.58
CA GLN A 7 -4.28 -20.37 4.47
C GLN A 7 -5.21 -21.54 4.79
N GLU A 8 -5.06 -22.14 5.96
CA GLU A 8 -5.98 -23.18 6.45
C GLU A 8 -7.42 -22.66 6.54
N LEU A 9 -7.60 -21.43 7.04
CA LEU A 9 -8.93 -20.81 7.11
C LEU A 9 -9.55 -20.58 5.71
N ARG A 10 -8.74 -20.12 4.74
CA ARG A 10 -9.18 -19.95 3.35
C ARG A 10 -9.59 -21.28 2.73
N GLU A 11 -8.79 -22.32 2.89
CA GLU A 11 -9.08 -23.67 2.38
C GLU A 11 -10.36 -24.24 3.00
N ALA A 12 -10.53 -24.11 4.32
CA ALA A 12 -11.75 -24.53 5.01
C ALA A 12 -12.98 -23.76 4.50
N ALA A 13 -12.86 -22.44 4.30
CA ALA A 13 -13.94 -21.62 3.77
C ALA A 13 -14.27 -21.98 2.31
N GLN A 14 -13.30 -22.30 1.46
CA GLN A 14 -13.54 -22.74 0.08
C GLN A 14 -14.27 -24.09 0.00
N GLN A 15 -13.97 -25.02 0.91
CA GLN A 15 -14.61 -26.33 0.97
C GLN A 15 -16.03 -26.28 1.55
N ALA A 16 -16.34 -25.26 2.34
CA ALA A 16 -17.64 -25.09 2.97
C ALA A 16 -18.72 -24.57 2.00
N SER A 17 -19.99 -24.64 2.43
CA SER A 17 -21.12 -24.19 1.64
C SER A 17 -21.17 -22.66 1.53
N GLN A 18 -21.20 -22.14 0.31
CA GLN A 18 -21.11 -20.68 0.03
C GLN A 18 -22.44 -19.92 0.17
N GLY A 19 -23.54 -20.63 0.43
CA GLY A 19 -24.86 -20.05 0.60
C GLY A 19 -24.96 -19.17 1.86
N GLU A 20 -26.06 -18.42 1.97
CA GLU A 20 -26.36 -17.69 3.19
C GLU A 20 -26.58 -18.69 4.33
N TRP A 21 -25.92 -18.43 5.46
CA TRP A 21 -26.09 -19.23 6.67
C TRP A 21 -27.11 -18.54 7.57
N ILE A 22 -28.07 -19.31 8.08
CA ILE A 22 -29.15 -18.83 8.93
C ILE A 22 -29.10 -19.56 10.27
N ALA A 23 -29.12 -18.80 11.37
CA ALA A 23 -29.27 -19.34 12.71
C ALA A 23 -30.75 -19.49 13.07
N TYR A 24 -31.17 -20.70 13.46
CA TYR A 24 -32.54 -20.97 13.90
C TYR A 24 -32.64 -21.09 15.42
N ILE A 25 -33.83 -20.83 15.96
CA ILE A 25 -34.18 -21.10 17.36
C ILE A 25 -35.30 -22.15 17.34
N LEU A 26 -34.96 -23.39 17.68
CA LEU A 26 -35.89 -24.50 17.62
C LEU A 26 -36.20 -25.00 19.04
N PRO A 27 -37.40 -24.76 19.58
CA PRO A 27 -37.81 -25.37 20.84
C PRO A 27 -38.05 -26.88 20.63
N GLY A 28 -37.47 -27.72 21.48
CA GLY A 28 -37.64 -29.18 21.46
C GLY A 28 -37.93 -29.75 22.86
N GLU A 29 -38.40 -31.00 22.92
CA GLU A 29 -38.80 -31.68 24.17
C GLU A 29 -37.67 -31.78 25.22
N ASN A 30 -36.40 -31.76 24.77
CA ASN A 30 -35.19 -31.84 25.62
C ASN A 30 -34.42 -30.51 25.70
N GLY A 31 -35.04 -29.38 25.33
CA GLY A 31 -34.43 -28.04 25.37
C GLY A 31 -34.33 -27.34 24.01
N THR A 32 -34.06 -26.04 24.02
CA THR A 32 -33.94 -25.21 22.80
C THR A 32 -32.63 -25.49 22.07
N THR A 33 -32.72 -25.76 20.76
CA THR A 33 -31.57 -26.01 19.88
C THR A 33 -31.33 -24.82 18.95
N TYR A 34 -30.05 -24.55 18.65
CA TYR A 34 -29.60 -23.39 17.85
C TYR A 34 -28.73 -23.81 16.65
N PRO A 35 -29.31 -24.40 15.59
CA PRO A 35 -28.54 -24.84 14.43
C PRO A 35 -28.23 -23.66 13.48
N VAL A 36 -27.12 -23.78 12.73
CA VAL A 36 -26.79 -22.93 11.59
C VAL A 36 -26.89 -23.78 10.32
N HIS A 37 -27.63 -23.33 9.30
CA HIS A 37 -27.82 -24.06 8.05
C HIS A 37 -27.86 -23.11 6.84
N THR A 38 -27.64 -23.64 5.62
CA THR A 38 -27.84 -22.88 4.38
C THR A 38 -29.32 -22.58 4.12
N SER A 39 -29.65 -21.48 3.45
CA SER A 39 -31.06 -21.08 3.20
C SER A 39 -31.89 -22.08 2.38
N GLU A 40 -31.25 -22.99 1.63
CA GLU A 40 -31.92 -23.98 0.78
C GLU A 40 -31.99 -25.36 1.44
N GLY A 41 -33.15 -25.73 2.00
CA GLY A 41 -33.41 -27.12 2.39
C GLY A 41 -34.58 -27.30 3.35
N ARG A 42 -35.51 -28.21 2.99
CA ARG A 42 -36.52 -28.76 3.91
C ARG A 42 -35.82 -29.32 5.15
N HIS A 43 -36.40 -29.07 6.33
CA HIS A 43 -35.94 -29.56 7.63
C HIS A 43 -35.96 -31.10 7.67
N CYS A 44 -34.94 -31.76 7.14
CA CYS A 44 -34.85 -33.22 7.10
C CYS A 44 -33.53 -33.70 7.72
N GLY A 45 -33.56 -34.05 9.01
CA GLY A 45 -32.50 -34.80 9.68
C GLY A 45 -31.70 -34.04 10.75
N PHE A 46 -31.11 -34.83 11.65
CA PHE A 46 -30.48 -34.46 12.92
C PHE A 46 -29.82 -33.08 12.94
N PHE A 47 -30.40 -32.19 13.76
CA PHE A 47 -29.76 -30.94 14.16
C PHE A 47 -28.47 -31.28 14.90
N MET A 48 -27.33 -30.71 14.51
CA MET A 48 -26.22 -30.59 15.46
C MET A 48 -26.70 -29.70 16.60
N VAL A 49 -27.09 -30.32 17.71
CA VAL A 49 -27.18 -29.62 19.00
C VAL A 49 -25.73 -29.30 19.35
N TRP A 50 -25.26 -28.12 18.96
CA TRP A 50 -24.00 -27.64 19.48
C TRP A 50 -24.31 -26.98 20.83
N PRO A 51 -23.99 -27.63 21.97
CA PRO A 51 -24.23 -27.03 23.28
C PRO A 51 -23.34 -25.79 23.52
N GLY A 52 -22.47 -25.43 22.57
CA GLY A 52 -21.35 -24.53 22.82
C GLY A 52 -20.37 -25.14 23.83
N ASN A 53 -19.25 -24.47 24.06
CA ASN A 53 -18.35 -24.81 25.17
C ASN A 53 -18.89 -24.37 26.54
N ASP A 54 -20.05 -23.71 26.58
CA ASP A 54 -20.60 -23.02 27.74
C ASP A 54 -21.92 -23.61 28.27
N GLY A 55 -22.37 -24.75 27.74
CA GLY A 55 -23.54 -25.48 28.23
C GLY A 55 -24.86 -24.79 27.90
N LEU A 56 -25.03 -24.36 26.64
CA LEU A 56 -26.20 -23.72 26.03
C LEU A 56 -26.47 -22.27 26.42
N ARG A 57 -25.72 -21.68 27.36
CA ARG A 57 -25.93 -20.30 27.84
C ARG A 57 -25.92 -19.26 26.71
N ASN A 58 -24.98 -19.34 25.78
CA ASN A 58 -24.85 -18.41 24.65
C ASN A 58 -25.09 -19.06 23.28
N ALA A 59 -25.63 -20.29 23.23
CA ALA A 59 -25.73 -21.05 21.98
C ALA A 59 -26.47 -20.29 20.87
N GLY A 60 -27.53 -19.54 21.20
CA GLY A 60 -28.21 -18.70 20.22
C GLY A 60 -27.39 -17.51 19.72
N ALA A 61 -26.56 -16.91 20.56
CA ALA A 61 -25.67 -15.82 20.14
C ALA A 61 -24.52 -16.36 19.27
N ASN A 62 -23.94 -17.50 19.63
CA ASN A 62 -22.87 -18.15 18.86
C ASN A 62 -23.37 -18.59 17.49
N ALA A 63 -24.56 -19.19 17.41
CA ALA A 63 -25.18 -19.57 16.15
C ALA A 63 -25.39 -18.34 15.25
N ARG A 64 -25.91 -17.24 15.80
CA ARG A 64 -26.07 -15.98 15.05
C ARG A 64 -24.73 -15.41 14.57
N TYR A 65 -23.69 -15.46 15.40
CA TYR A 65 -22.35 -14.99 15.03
C TYR A 65 -21.77 -15.82 13.87
N ILE A 66 -21.83 -17.16 13.95
CA ILE A 66 -21.35 -18.05 12.89
C ILE A 66 -22.15 -17.84 11.61
N ALA A 67 -23.48 -17.70 11.71
CA ALA A 67 -24.34 -17.40 10.57
C ALA A 67 -24.03 -16.05 9.91
N ALA A 68 -23.57 -15.07 10.68
CA ALA A 68 -23.19 -13.75 10.17
C ALA A 68 -21.84 -13.73 9.43
N ILE A 69 -21.01 -14.77 9.61
CA ILE A 69 -19.72 -14.92 8.92
C ILE A 69 -19.72 -16.24 8.14
N PRO A 70 -20.60 -16.39 7.13
CA PRO A 70 -20.56 -17.55 6.26
C PRO A 70 -19.23 -17.59 5.48
N PRO A 71 -18.87 -18.73 4.87
CA PRO A 71 -17.61 -18.89 4.16
C PRO A 71 -17.34 -17.81 3.12
N LYS A 72 -18.37 -17.34 2.39
CA LYS A 72 -18.26 -16.24 1.44
C LYS A 72 -17.79 -14.92 2.09
N VAL A 73 -18.31 -14.60 3.27
CA VAL A 73 -17.90 -13.40 4.02
C VAL A 73 -16.49 -13.58 4.56
N ALA A 74 -16.16 -14.76 5.10
CA ALA A 74 -14.80 -15.07 5.54
C ALA A 74 -13.77 -14.92 4.41
N LEU A 75 -14.07 -15.45 3.21
CA LEU A 75 -13.21 -15.28 2.03
C LEU A 75 -13.05 -13.81 1.63
N SER A 76 -14.15 -13.04 1.62
CA SER A 76 -14.09 -11.61 1.31
C SER A 76 -13.22 -10.83 2.31
N LEU A 77 -13.30 -11.18 3.61
CA LEU A 77 -12.46 -10.60 4.65
C LEU A 77 -10.99 -11.02 4.51
N LEU A 78 -10.71 -12.26 4.12
CA LEU A 78 -9.35 -12.74 3.86
C LEU A 78 -8.72 -12.08 2.64
N ASP A 79 -9.51 -11.83 1.59
CA ASP A 79 -9.07 -11.05 0.43
C ASP A 79 -8.77 -9.61 0.82
N GLU A 80 -9.59 -9.02 1.69
CA GLU A 80 -9.35 -7.69 2.24
C GLU A 80 -8.08 -7.59 3.07
N ILE A 81 -7.87 -8.53 4.00
CA ILE A 81 -6.65 -8.61 4.80
C ILE A 81 -5.44 -8.71 3.89
N LYS A 82 -5.49 -9.61 2.89
CA LYS A 82 -4.37 -9.79 1.97
C LYS A 82 -4.06 -8.51 1.18
N ARG A 83 -5.10 -7.82 0.70
CA ARG A 83 -4.97 -6.53 0.01
C ARG A 83 -4.35 -5.45 0.91
N GLN A 84 -4.73 -5.40 2.19
CA GLN A 84 -4.15 -4.47 3.15
C GLN A 84 -2.69 -4.82 3.49
N GLU A 85 -2.36 -6.10 3.63
CA GLU A 85 -0.99 -6.56 3.81
C GLU A 85 -0.10 -6.15 2.64
N ASP A 86 -0.54 -6.40 1.41
CA ASP A 86 0.21 -6.03 0.20
C ASP A 86 0.38 -4.51 0.11
N SER A 87 -0.68 -3.74 0.37
CA SER A 87 -0.59 -2.27 0.42
C SER A 87 0.34 -1.76 1.52
N ASN A 88 0.41 -2.43 2.67
CA ASN A 88 1.30 -2.06 3.76
C ASN A 88 2.77 -2.35 3.39
N ILE A 89 3.04 -3.48 2.73
CA ILE A 89 4.38 -3.82 2.22
C ILE A 89 4.84 -2.75 1.22
N ASP A 90 4.00 -2.38 0.26
CA ASP A 90 4.30 -1.34 -0.74
C ASP A 90 4.59 0.01 -0.07
N ALA A 91 3.76 0.41 0.91
CA ALA A 91 3.95 1.65 1.66
C ALA A 91 5.27 1.64 2.46
N MET A 92 5.62 0.52 3.10
CA MET A 92 6.87 0.38 3.82
C MET A 92 8.09 0.47 2.90
N CYS A 93 8.06 -0.19 1.74
CA CYS A 93 9.10 -0.06 0.73
C CYS A 93 9.26 1.40 0.29
N ARG A 94 8.15 2.09 0.02
CA ARG A 94 8.18 3.48 -0.41
C ARG A 94 8.72 4.43 0.67
N ILE A 95 8.36 4.21 1.92
CA ILE A 95 8.90 4.99 3.06
C ILE A 95 10.41 4.81 3.13
N ALA A 96 10.93 3.58 3.04
CA ALA A 96 12.37 3.31 3.10
C ALA A 96 13.16 4.00 1.96
N GLU A 97 12.61 4.02 0.74
CA GLU A 97 13.18 4.77 -0.39
C GLU A 97 13.24 6.28 -0.10
N LEU A 98 12.14 6.86 0.39
CA LEU A 98 12.06 8.29 0.71
C LEU A 98 12.99 8.68 1.86
N GLU A 99 13.10 7.84 2.90
CA GLU A 99 14.04 8.04 4.00
C GLU A 99 15.50 8.07 3.50
N THR A 100 15.85 7.18 2.56
CA THR A 100 17.17 7.15 1.94
C THR A 100 17.45 8.44 1.15
N ASN A 101 16.49 8.90 0.34
CA ASN A 101 16.60 10.14 -0.43
C ASN A 101 16.73 11.36 0.49
N ILE A 102 15.93 11.44 1.55
CA ILE A 102 16.00 12.53 2.53
C ILE A 102 17.37 12.54 3.22
N ALA A 103 17.89 11.38 3.63
CA ALA A 103 19.21 11.29 4.24
C ALA A 103 20.32 11.82 3.32
N ALA A 104 20.27 11.48 2.02
CA ALA A 104 21.20 11.99 1.01
C ALA A 104 21.09 13.51 0.84
N LEU A 105 19.87 14.05 0.73
CA LEU A 105 19.63 15.49 0.64
C LEU A 105 20.08 16.24 1.90
N VAL A 106 19.88 15.67 3.08
CA VAL A 106 20.33 16.27 4.35
C VAL A 106 21.86 16.30 4.41
N ALA A 107 22.53 15.23 3.98
CA ALA A 107 24.00 15.18 3.93
C ALA A 107 24.58 16.18 2.93
N GLU A 108 24.01 16.27 1.72
CA GLU A 108 24.38 17.26 0.71
C GLU A 108 24.20 18.69 1.23
N ASN A 109 23.03 19.00 1.83
CA ASN A 109 22.77 20.30 2.42
C ASN A 109 23.72 20.65 3.59
N ALA A 110 24.09 19.66 4.40
CA ALA A 110 25.07 19.86 5.47
C ALA A 110 26.46 20.17 4.89
N GLY A 111 26.86 19.48 3.81
CA GLY A 111 28.10 19.74 3.08
C GLY A 111 28.13 21.15 2.50
N LEU A 112 27.07 21.59 1.83
CA LEU A 112 26.95 22.94 1.27
C LEU A 112 27.03 24.02 2.37
N LYS A 113 26.33 23.83 3.49
CA LYS A 113 26.39 24.76 4.63
C LYS A 113 27.80 24.82 5.24
N HIS A 114 28.47 23.67 5.35
CA HIS A 114 29.83 23.62 5.86
C HIS A 114 30.82 24.33 4.94
N ALA A 115 30.74 24.08 3.63
CA ALA A 115 31.56 24.78 2.64
C ALA A 115 31.39 26.31 2.76
N MET A 116 30.15 26.78 2.86
CA MET A 116 29.85 28.20 3.06
C MET A 116 30.44 28.76 4.36
N ALA A 117 30.37 28.02 5.47
CA ALA A 117 30.94 28.44 6.75
C ALA A 117 32.47 28.54 6.69
N VAL A 118 33.14 27.54 6.10
CA VAL A 118 34.61 27.54 5.95
C VAL A 118 35.06 28.73 5.10
N THR A 119 34.37 29.06 4.01
CA THR A 119 34.72 30.23 3.19
C THR A 119 34.60 31.55 3.98
N LEU A 120 33.59 31.67 4.85
CA LEU A 120 33.41 32.87 5.69
C LEU A 120 34.46 32.99 6.79
N GLU A 121 34.95 31.88 7.36
CA GLU A 121 35.99 31.90 8.41
C GLU A 121 37.38 32.32 7.88
N HIS A 122 37.69 32.03 6.61
CA HIS A 122 39.00 32.32 6.02
C HIS A 122 39.09 33.72 5.38
N VAL A 123 37.98 34.44 5.26
CA VAL A 123 37.97 35.81 4.73
C VAL A 123 37.75 36.80 5.88
N SER A 124 38.83 37.42 6.34
CA SER A 124 38.76 38.54 7.28
C SER A 124 38.16 39.75 6.57
N VAL A 125 36.84 39.92 6.58
CA VAL A 125 36.18 41.05 5.94
C VAL A 125 36.39 42.31 6.78
N THR A 126 37.43 43.08 6.48
CA THR A 126 37.74 44.32 7.23
C THR A 126 37.29 45.60 6.53
N ASP A 127 36.94 45.52 5.24
CA ASP A 127 36.37 46.60 4.45
C ASP A 127 35.37 46.09 3.40
N ALA A 128 34.65 47.01 2.76
CA ALA A 128 33.64 46.70 1.75
C ALA A 128 34.21 46.03 0.47
N GLY A 129 35.49 46.26 0.16
CA GLY A 129 36.16 45.64 -0.98
C GLY A 129 36.42 44.15 -0.72
N GLN A 130 36.89 43.80 0.47
CA GLN A 130 37.08 42.41 0.89
C GLN A 130 35.75 41.66 1.03
N ALA A 131 34.67 42.33 1.44
CA ALA A 131 33.33 41.75 1.45
C ALA A 131 32.89 41.32 0.04
N GLY A 132 33.19 42.14 -0.98
CA GLY A 132 32.91 41.82 -2.38
C GLY A 132 33.72 40.62 -2.88
N VAL A 133 34.99 40.51 -2.49
CA VAL A 133 35.84 39.36 -2.84
C VAL A 133 35.36 38.07 -2.16
N ALA A 134 34.98 38.14 -0.87
CA ALA A 134 34.39 37.01 -0.16
C ALA A 134 33.12 36.50 -0.85
N ALA A 135 32.22 37.43 -1.20
CA ALA A 135 30.98 37.11 -1.90
C ALA A 135 31.24 36.46 -3.26
N MET A 136 32.24 36.94 -4.02
CA MET A 136 32.61 36.37 -5.31
C MET A 136 33.14 34.94 -5.18
N ILE A 137 34.01 34.67 -4.20
CA ILE A 137 34.56 33.34 -3.94
C ILE A 137 33.46 32.37 -3.50
N ILE A 138 32.55 32.80 -2.63
CA ILE A 138 31.41 31.99 -2.17
C ILE A 138 30.48 31.68 -3.35
N ASN A 139 30.16 32.68 -4.17
CA ASN A 139 29.32 32.50 -5.36
C ASN A 139 29.96 31.51 -6.34
N ASP A 140 31.26 31.64 -6.60
CA ASP A 140 31.99 30.74 -7.48
C ASP A 140 32.07 29.31 -6.94
N ALA A 141 32.34 29.14 -5.64
CA ALA A 141 32.37 27.85 -4.97
C ALA A 141 31.00 27.16 -4.97
N LEU A 142 29.91 27.91 -4.74
CA LEU A 142 28.56 27.38 -4.80
C LEU A 142 28.12 27.05 -6.23
N HIS A 143 28.48 27.87 -7.22
CA HIS A 143 28.13 27.62 -8.62
C HIS A 143 28.81 26.38 -9.20
N HIS A 144 29.98 26.00 -8.68
CA HIS A 144 30.70 24.80 -9.09
C HIS A 144 30.44 23.59 -8.17
N SER A 145 29.66 23.75 -7.10
CA SER A 145 29.29 22.63 -6.23
C SER A 145 28.20 21.81 -6.91
N GLU A 146 28.53 20.60 -7.34
CA GLU A 146 27.55 19.64 -7.85
C GLU A 146 26.57 19.25 -6.73
N THR A 147 25.29 19.06 -7.09
CA THR A 147 24.22 18.65 -6.16
C THR A 147 23.57 17.34 -6.63
N PRO A 148 24.33 16.24 -6.69
CA PRO A 148 23.86 14.98 -7.28
C PRO A 148 22.65 14.38 -6.57
N ALA A 149 22.50 14.56 -5.25
CA ALA A 149 21.34 14.08 -4.51
C ALA A 149 20.09 14.90 -4.87
N THR A 150 20.23 16.23 -5.00
CA THR A 150 19.16 17.10 -5.49
C THR A 150 18.78 16.77 -6.92
N ASP A 151 19.75 16.57 -7.80
CA ASP A 151 19.51 16.24 -9.21
C ASP A 151 18.79 14.89 -9.36
N ALA A 152 19.25 13.86 -8.64
CA ALA A 152 18.60 12.56 -8.60
C ALA A 152 17.17 12.63 -8.05
N PHE A 153 16.94 13.42 -6.99
CA PHE A 153 15.61 13.63 -6.43
C PHE A 153 14.68 14.32 -7.44
N LEU A 154 15.15 15.37 -8.12
CA LEU A 154 14.36 16.06 -9.15
C LEU A 154 14.06 15.16 -10.35
N ALA A 155 15.02 14.34 -10.78
CA ALA A 155 14.83 13.35 -11.83
C ALA A 155 13.74 12.32 -11.45
N GLU A 156 13.77 11.83 -10.22
CA GLU A 156 12.79 10.89 -9.69
C GLU A 156 11.39 11.53 -9.55
N VAL A 157 11.28 12.79 -9.14
CA VAL A 157 10.00 13.54 -9.12
C VAL A 157 9.44 13.70 -10.54
N ARG A 158 10.28 14.01 -11.53
CA ARG A 158 9.83 14.07 -12.94
C ARG A 158 9.37 12.70 -13.43
N ALA A 159 10.09 11.63 -13.11
CA ALA A 159 9.72 10.26 -13.48
C ALA A 159 8.38 9.85 -12.87
N GLN A 160 8.14 10.18 -11.60
CA GLN A 160 6.84 9.95 -10.94
C GLN A 160 5.70 10.68 -11.64
N GLY A 161 5.91 11.91 -12.10
CA GLY A 161 4.91 12.63 -12.89
C GLY A 161 4.51 11.87 -14.18
N VAL A 162 5.48 11.22 -14.83
CA VAL A 162 5.24 10.37 -16.00
C VAL A 162 4.49 9.09 -15.63
N ASP A 163 4.87 8.45 -14.52
CA ASP A 163 4.19 7.26 -14.00
C ASP A 163 2.74 7.55 -13.61
N MET A 164 2.48 8.72 -13.00
CA MET A 164 1.13 9.19 -12.68
C MET A 164 0.29 9.39 -13.95
N ALA A 165 0.85 10.01 -14.99
CA ALA A 165 0.16 10.18 -16.27
C ALA A 165 -0.16 8.83 -16.92
N ARG A 166 0.80 7.87 -16.88
CA ARG A 166 0.58 6.49 -17.34
C ARG A 166 -0.58 5.82 -16.63
N ASN A 167 -0.59 5.86 -15.31
CA ASN A 167 -1.62 5.19 -14.51
C ASN A 167 -2.99 5.83 -14.75
N ALA A 168 -3.07 7.15 -14.83
CA ALA A 168 -4.33 7.85 -15.15
C ALA A 168 -4.90 7.46 -16.52
N MET A 169 -4.03 7.22 -17.53
CA MET A 169 -4.48 6.73 -18.84
C MET A 169 -5.02 5.29 -18.76
N ILE A 170 -4.43 4.43 -17.94
CA ILE A 170 -4.90 3.05 -17.73
C ILE A 170 -6.26 3.07 -17.03
N ASP A 171 -6.37 3.82 -15.93
CA ASP A 171 -7.62 3.95 -15.15
C ASP A 171 -8.77 4.49 -16.01
N PHE A 172 -8.50 5.46 -16.87
CA PHE A 172 -9.48 6.00 -17.81
C PHE A 172 -10.03 4.91 -18.76
N VAL A 173 -9.16 4.06 -19.31
CA VAL A 173 -9.60 3.01 -20.24
C VAL A 173 -10.34 1.89 -19.52
N ASP A 174 -9.89 1.49 -18.33
CA ASP A 174 -10.61 0.51 -17.52
C ASP A 174 -12.01 0.99 -17.14
N GLY A 175 -12.18 2.29 -16.89
CA GLY A 175 -13.47 2.93 -16.61
C GLY A 175 -14.40 3.08 -17.81
N GLU A 176 -13.89 3.52 -18.97
CA GLU A 176 -14.71 3.84 -20.16
C GLU A 176 -14.96 2.62 -21.07
N VAL A 177 -13.93 1.81 -21.29
CA VAL A 177 -13.96 0.69 -22.27
C VAL A 177 -14.18 -0.65 -21.57
N GLY A 178 -13.94 -0.69 -20.26
CA GLY A 178 -14.07 -1.86 -19.41
C GLY A 178 -12.73 -2.60 -19.20
N PRO A 179 -12.60 -3.35 -18.10
CA PRO A 179 -11.35 -4.00 -17.73
C PRO A 179 -10.90 -5.05 -18.76
N ASN A 180 -9.59 -5.23 -18.89
CA ASN A 180 -8.94 -6.23 -19.75
C ASN A 180 -9.26 -6.10 -21.26
N LYS A 181 -9.57 -4.89 -21.73
CA LYS A 181 -9.74 -4.62 -23.16
C LYS A 181 -8.41 -4.28 -23.80
N ASN A 182 -8.08 -4.97 -24.90
CA ASN A 182 -6.86 -4.70 -25.65
C ASN A 182 -7.02 -3.41 -26.46
N VAL A 183 -6.31 -2.35 -26.04
CA VAL A 183 -6.25 -1.06 -26.73
C VAL A 183 -4.79 -0.81 -27.17
N PRO A 184 -4.38 -1.24 -28.38
CA PRO A 184 -2.98 -1.24 -28.79
C PRO A 184 -2.28 0.12 -28.70
N GLY A 185 -3.00 1.22 -29.00
CA GLY A 185 -2.46 2.58 -28.88
C GLY A 185 -2.14 2.97 -27.43
N LEU A 186 -2.98 2.57 -26.48
CA LEU A 186 -2.75 2.78 -25.05
C LEU A 186 -1.57 1.96 -24.56
N ILE A 187 -1.50 0.67 -24.93
CA ILE A 187 -0.39 -0.22 -24.54
C ILE A 187 0.93 0.41 -24.95
N ARG A 188 1.04 0.85 -26.21
CA ARG A 188 2.25 1.51 -26.71
C ARG A 188 2.52 2.84 -26.01
N GLY A 189 1.49 3.62 -25.71
CA GLY A 189 1.62 4.86 -24.93
C GLY A 189 2.15 4.61 -23.52
N ALA A 190 1.64 3.58 -22.84
CA ALA A 190 2.08 3.19 -21.52
C ALA A 190 3.54 2.68 -21.51
N GLU A 191 3.96 1.92 -22.52
CA GLU A 191 5.35 1.50 -22.73
C GLU A 191 6.29 2.70 -22.93
N ILE A 192 5.87 3.70 -23.71
CA ILE A 192 6.62 4.95 -23.90
C ILE A 192 6.79 5.68 -22.57
N CYS A 193 5.73 5.80 -21.76
CA CYS A 193 5.82 6.41 -20.44
C CYS A 193 6.83 5.67 -19.54
N VAL A 194 6.82 4.33 -19.53
CA VAL A 194 7.83 3.54 -18.80
C VAL A 194 9.24 3.91 -19.25
N SER A 195 9.48 3.94 -20.57
CA SER A 195 10.79 4.28 -21.11
C SER A 195 11.25 5.69 -20.74
N ILE A 196 10.35 6.69 -20.80
CA ILE A 196 10.66 8.08 -20.42
C ILE A 196 10.99 8.16 -18.93
N ALA A 197 10.19 7.54 -18.05
CA ALA A 197 10.43 7.54 -16.61
C ALA A 197 11.79 6.90 -16.27
N GLU A 198 12.14 5.79 -16.92
CA GLU A 198 13.46 5.16 -16.76
C GLU A 198 14.62 6.05 -17.24
N GLN A 199 14.45 6.77 -18.35
CA GLN A 199 15.47 7.69 -18.85
C GLN A 199 15.68 8.87 -17.91
N LEU A 200 14.59 9.42 -17.35
CA LEU A 200 14.65 10.48 -16.35
C LEU A 200 15.45 10.02 -15.13
N ARG A 201 15.15 8.84 -14.57
CA ARG A 201 15.88 8.26 -13.43
C ARG A 201 17.38 8.04 -13.68
N LYS A 202 17.77 7.76 -14.93
CA LYS A 202 19.18 7.60 -15.33
C LYS A 202 19.92 8.94 -15.50
N GLY A 203 19.25 10.08 -15.29
CA GLY A 203 19.80 11.41 -15.56
C GLY A 203 19.96 11.69 -17.05
N GLY A 204 19.18 11.03 -17.92
CA GLY A 204 19.28 11.17 -19.37
C GLY A 204 19.08 12.61 -19.83
N ASN A 205 19.95 13.07 -20.75
CA ASN A 205 19.81 14.36 -21.42
C ASN A 205 18.44 14.47 -22.09
N GLN A 206 17.64 15.45 -21.66
CA GLN A 206 16.48 15.93 -22.40
C GLN A 206 16.92 16.82 -23.58
#